data_AF-A0A4R0EZ15-F1
#
_entry.id   AF-A0A4R0EZ15-F1
#
_cell.length_a   1.000
_cell.length_b   1.000
_cell.length_c   1.000
_cell.angle_alpha   90.00
_cell.angle_beta   90.00
_cell.angle_gamma   90.00
#
_symmetry.space_group_name_H-M   'P 1'
#
loop_
_entity.id
_entity.type
_entity.pdbx_description
1 polymer ?
#
loop_
_entity_poly.entity_id
_entity_poly.type
_entity_poly.pdbx_seq_one_letter_code
_entity_poly.pdbx_strand_id
1 'polypeptide(L)'
;MDKHIIFEDEQIRAIFLKGSSDELVFSFGDLITRAKGLAINAEKSLAKFEFNVIGIMPKEKSWFPAESMHNLLLAIEDVIAPFQKRIGYGGSMGGYAAIKYSKLLGLSRVVSLVPQYSIDPEVIEDSRYNMFYHAELNADMQVQPQDIAADCEYIVVYDPYCPEDRAHFVELEQVIPEIKVLNLPFTGHDAIAVLASSELLKDFLTREFDSVYFYQKIRQVKKGSKFYYRKVIETLLPHHRRSLGKILRNNDMQLDSQFFDVKLKQSIIRQLLSNRQVSEQDLLKLGIQVNLPQESNSQLLDSFGHGLVFNMISQKIESYAQNAINLNHKFLIPIFAKGTGLVQISLNDERYVIAMNDRHVMKLFKEQDELSAGMHPLVLKKYSDYYLLSYKQFNLSSDEYGGNDFVEDTPETAKFMTQPEESEEAE
;
A
#
# COMPACT_ATOMS: atom_id res chain seq x y z
N MET A 1 14.11 10.69 -27.33
CA MET A 1 14.30 12.15 -27.27
C MET A 1 15.78 12.43 -27.06
N ASP A 2 16.28 13.46 -27.73
CA ASP A 2 17.66 13.93 -27.55
C ASP A 2 17.79 14.62 -26.19
N LYS A 3 18.86 14.32 -25.46
CA LYS A 3 19.08 14.79 -24.10
C LYS A 3 20.56 15.03 -23.83
N HIS A 4 20.91 16.22 -23.38
CA HIS A 4 22.29 16.60 -23.10
C HIS A 4 22.39 17.69 -22.02
N ILE A 5 23.56 17.80 -21.39
CA ILE A 5 23.85 18.85 -20.41
C ILE A 5 24.08 20.16 -21.16
N ILE A 6 23.43 21.23 -20.73
CA ILE A 6 23.59 22.58 -21.29
C ILE A 6 24.29 23.55 -20.32
N PHE A 7 24.35 23.20 -19.03
CA PHE A 7 25.09 23.95 -18.01
C PHE A 7 25.39 23.04 -16.82
N GLU A 8 26.54 23.24 -16.19
CA GLU A 8 26.90 22.60 -14.94
C GLU A 8 27.92 23.44 -14.17
N ASP A 9 27.69 23.63 -12.88
CA ASP A 9 28.66 24.19 -11.94
C ASP A 9 28.80 23.26 -10.72
N GLU A 10 29.31 23.77 -9.60
CA GLU A 10 29.45 22.97 -8.38
C GLU A 10 28.10 22.58 -7.75
N GLN A 11 27.06 23.40 -7.90
CA GLN A 11 25.81 23.32 -7.15
C GLN A 11 24.67 22.70 -7.96
N ILE A 12 24.61 22.95 -9.27
CA ILE A 12 23.50 22.52 -10.14
C ILE A 12 23.99 21.97 -11.47
N ARG A 13 23.14 21.14 -12.09
CA ARG A 13 23.27 20.67 -13.47
C ARG A 13 21.96 20.95 -14.21
N ALA A 14 22.04 21.61 -15.35
CA ALA A 14 20.90 21.79 -16.25
C ALA A 14 21.02 20.86 -17.46
N ILE A 15 19.96 20.10 -17.71
CA ILE A 15 19.86 19.13 -18.79
C ILE A 15 18.72 19.52 -19.70
N PHE A 16 19.01 19.72 -20.99
CA PHE A 16 17.98 19.91 -21.99
C PHE A 16 17.47 18.58 -22.50
N LEU A 17 16.17 18.37 -22.42
CA LEU A 17 15.43 17.29 -23.06
C LEU A 17 14.61 17.90 -24.19
N LYS A 18 15.00 17.61 -25.43
CA LYS A 18 14.33 18.14 -26.61
C LYS A 18 13.00 17.41 -26.84
N GLY A 19 11.93 18.21 -26.94
CA GLY A 19 10.58 17.77 -27.28
C GLY A 19 10.06 18.41 -28.55
N SER A 20 8.74 18.37 -28.73
CA SER A 20 8.00 18.94 -29.86
C SER A 20 6.96 19.99 -29.45
N SER A 21 6.72 20.20 -28.14
CA SER A 21 5.78 21.20 -27.63
C SER A 21 6.22 22.64 -27.87
N ASP A 22 5.25 23.56 -27.95
CA ASP A 22 5.51 25.00 -28.00
C ASP A 22 6.03 25.55 -26.66
N GLU A 23 5.68 24.88 -25.56
CA GLU A 23 6.10 25.24 -24.21
C GLU A 23 7.50 24.73 -23.87
N LEU A 24 8.25 25.54 -23.12
CA LEU A 24 9.46 25.11 -22.41
C LEU A 24 9.18 24.96 -20.93
N VAL A 25 9.41 23.77 -20.39
CA VAL A 25 9.24 23.47 -18.96
C VAL A 25 10.59 23.52 -18.25
N PHE A 26 10.73 24.38 -17.25
CA PHE A 26 11.80 24.34 -16.27
C PHE A 26 11.39 23.38 -15.14
N SER A 27 11.95 22.17 -15.15
CA SER A 27 11.64 21.12 -14.17
C SER A 27 12.73 21.10 -13.09
N PHE A 28 12.40 21.55 -11.89
CA PHE A 28 13.35 21.65 -10.78
C PHE A 28 13.37 20.37 -9.94
N GLY A 29 14.57 19.89 -9.62
CA GLY A 29 14.78 18.76 -8.73
C GLY A 29 14.35 19.00 -7.29
N ASP A 30 14.12 17.92 -6.55
CA ASP A 30 13.87 17.95 -5.11
C ASP A 30 15.17 17.73 -4.31
N LEU A 31 15.07 17.80 -2.98
CA LEU A 31 16.21 17.66 -2.07
C LEU A 31 16.83 16.25 -2.05
N ILE A 32 16.06 15.23 -2.44
CA ILE A 32 16.43 13.81 -2.32
C ILE A 32 17.10 13.33 -3.63
N THR A 33 16.56 13.77 -4.75
CA THR A 33 16.91 13.35 -6.11
C THR A 33 17.97 14.28 -6.69
N ARG A 34 19.23 13.98 -6.36
CA ARG A 34 20.40 14.69 -6.88
C ARG A 34 20.66 14.39 -8.35
N ALA A 35 21.38 15.30 -9.00
CA ALA A 35 21.85 15.16 -10.37
C ALA A 35 22.62 13.84 -10.54
N LYS A 36 22.08 12.93 -11.37
CA LYS A 36 22.70 11.64 -11.68
C LYS A 36 22.60 11.36 -13.18
N GLY A 37 23.74 11.35 -13.85
CA GLY A 37 23.80 11.25 -15.30
C GLY A 37 23.00 12.39 -15.95
N LEU A 38 22.03 12.01 -16.78
CA LEU A 38 21.13 12.95 -17.44
C LEU A 38 19.73 12.97 -16.83
N ALA A 39 19.43 12.27 -15.73
CA ALA A 39 18.05 12.18 -15.21
C ALA A 39 17.50 13.55 -14.79
N ILE A 40 16.21 13.80 -15.05
CA ILE A 40 15.52 15.04 -14.65
C ILE A 40 14.26 14.75 -13.82
N ASN A 41 13.78 15.74 -13.06
CA ASN A 41 12.53 15.63 -12.33
C ASN A 41 11.32 15.47 -13.27
N ALA A 42 10.35 14.64 -12.88
CA ALA A 42 9.14 14.29 -13.63
C ALA A 42 9.35 13.81 -15.08
N GLU A 43 10.56 13.33 -15.42
CA GLU A 43 10.98 12.99 -16.78
C GLU A 43 10.00 12.11 -17.54
N LYS A 44 9.57 10.99 -16.95
CA LYS A 44 8.65 10.05 -17.62
C LYS A 44 7.36 10.75 -18.08
N SER A 45 6.81 11.61 -17.24
CA SER A 45 5.55 12.31 -17.53
C SER A 45 5.75 13.42 -18.55
N LEU A 46 6.84 14.19 -18.44
CA LEU A 46 7.15 15.28 -19.38
C LEU A 46 7.49 14.74 -20.78
N ALA A 47 8.30 13.67 -20.84
CA ALA A 47 8.64 12.97 -22.07
C ALA A 47 7.39 12.36 -22.73
N LYS A 48 6.45 11.79 -21.95
CA LYS A 48 5.22 11.19 -22.51
C LYS A 48 4.44 12.14 -23.43
N PHE A 49 4.47 13.44 -23.15
CA PHE A 49 3.77 14.45 -23.94
C PHE A 49 4.72 15.33 -24.76
N GLU A 50 5.96 14.88 -24.95
CA GLU A 50 6.97 15.51 -25.79
C GLU A 50 7.23 16.98 -25.43
N PHE A 51 7.23 17.32 -24.14
CA PHE A 51 7.60 18.66 -23.71
C PHE A 51 9.07 18.96 -24.02
N ASN A 52 9.37 20.19 -24.44
CA ASN A 52 10.72 20.73 -24.30
C ASN A 52 10.98 21.00 -22.82
N VAL A 53 12.08 20.48 -22.26
CA VAL A 53 12.35 20.59 -20.83
C VAL A 53 13.79 20.99 -20.57
N ILE A 54 14.00 21.97 -19.69
CA ILE A 54 15.27 22.18 -19.00
C ILE A 54 15.10 21.65 -17.58
N GLY A 55 15.67 20.47 -17.31
CA GLY A 55 15.71 19.90 -15.98
C GLY A 55 16.87 20.48 -15.20
N ILE A 56 16.60 21.21 -14.12
CA ILE A 56 17.60 21.83 -13.26
C ILE A 56 17.70 20.98 -11.99
N MET A 57 18.79 20.22 -11.89
CA MET A 57 18.99 19.23 -10.85
C MET A 57 20.07 19.68 -9.87
N PRO A 58 19.80 19.68 -8.57
CA PRO A 58 20.81 19.99 -7.55
C PRO A 58 21.87 18.89 -7.50
N LYS A 59 23.15 19.27 -7.40
CA LYS A 59 24.27 18.35 -7.16
C LYS A 59 24.47 18.12 -5.67
N GLU A 60 24.25 19.17 -4.88
CA GLU A 60 24.29 19.15 -3.42
C GLU A 60 22.96 19.61 -2.82
N LYS A 61 22.81 19.48 -1.49
CA LYS A 61 21.64 19.98 -0.75
C LYS A 61 21.73 21.49 -0.50
N SER A 62 22.27 22.22 -1.46
CA SER A 62 22.61 23.64 -1.39
C SER A 62 21.43 24.58 -1.61
N TRP A 63 20.23 24.02 -1.81
CA TRP A 63 19.15 24.70 -2.54
C TRP A 63 19.64 25.10 -3.94
N PHE A 64 18.90 25.93 -4.67
CA PHE A 64 19.32 26.45 -5.98
C PHE A 64 19.95 27.82 -5.76
N PRO A 65 21.28 27.97 -5.55
CA PRO A 65 21.85 29.23 -5.12
C PRO A 65 21.69 30.32 -6.18
N ALA A 66 21.52 31.57 -5.74
CA ALA A 66 21.24 32.67 -6.65
C ALA A 66 22.35 32.83 -7.71
N GLU A 67 23.62 32.74 -7.32
CA GLU A 67 24.75 32.85 -8.25
C GLU A 67 24.70 31.78 -9.34
N SER A 68 24.52 30.50 -8.96
CA SER A 68 24.38 29.39 -9.90
C SER A 68 23.22 29.60 -10.89
N MET A 69 22.09 30.12 -10.41
CA MET A 69 20.92 30.37 -11.27
C MET A 69 21.13 31.54 -12.24
N HIS A 70 21.88 32.58 -11.86
CA HIS A 70 22.25 33.66 -12.77
C HIS A 70 23.24 33.16 -13.84
N ASN A 71 24.25 32.39 -13.44
CA ASN A 71 25.22 31.79 -14.36
C ASN A 71 24.55 30.83 -15.34
N LEU A 72 23.58 30.04 -14.86
CA LEU A 72 22.74 29.20 -15.70
C LEU A 72 22.01 30.03 -16.75
N LEU A 73 21.31 31.11 -16.36
CA LEU A 73 20.55 31.94 -17.31
C LEU A 73 21.45 32.46 -18.44
N LEU A 74 22.63 32.98 -18.10
CA LEU A 74 23.60 33.48 -19.08
C LEU A 74 24.03 32.39 -20.07
N ALA A 75 24.18 31.15 -19.60
CA ALA A 75 24.59 30.03 -20.45
C ALA A 75 23.49 29.49 -21.37
N ILE A 76 22.21 29.71 -21.03
CA ILE A 76 21.07 29.11 -21.75
C ILE A 76 20.23 30.14 -22.51
N GLU A 77 20.62 31.41 -22.52
CA GLU A 77 19.83 32.51 -23.12
C GLU A 77 19.39 32.19 -24.56
N ASP A 78 20.33 31.76 -25.41
CA ASP A 78 20.08 31.35 -26.80
C ASP A 78 19.17 30.11 -26.90
N VAL A 79 19.28 29.19 -25.94
CA VAL A 79 18.48 27.95 -25.92
C VAL A 79 17.02 28.26 -25.60
N ILE A 80 16.77 29.22 -24.72
CA ILE A 80 15.41 29.55 -24.26
C ILE A 80 14.75 30.66 -25.10
N ALA A 81 15.52 31.45 -25.85
CA ALA A 81 15.04 32.55 -26.69
C ALA A 81 13.88 32.19 -27.63
N PRO A 82 13.85 31.00 -28.29
CA PRO A 82 12.72 30.62 -29.16
C PRO A 82 11.40 30.40 -28.42
N PHE A 83 11.43 30.11 -27.12
CA PHE A 83 10.26 29.71 -26.35
C PHE A 83 9.59 30.91 -25.68
N GLN A 84 8.41 31.26 -26.17
CA GLN A 84 7.58 32.35 -25.63
C GLN A 84 6.78 31.92 -24.39
N LYS A 85 6.42 30.64 -24.29
CA LYS A 85 5.71 30.07 -23.15
C LYS A 85 6.68 29.26 -22.29
N ARG A 86 7.03 29.80 -21.12
CA ARG A 86 7.97 29.19 -20.18
C ARG A 86 7.26 28.85 -18.89
N ILE A 87 7.36 27.61 -18.44
CA ILE A 87 6.61 27.09 -17.30
C ILE A 87 7.58 26.55 -16.25
N GLY A 88 7.44 26.99 -15.01
CA GLY A 88 8.18 26.44 -13.87
C GLY A 88 7.40 25.30 -13.23
N TYR A 89 8.07 24.19 -12.96
CA TYR A 89 7.50 23.05 -12.25
C TYR A 89 8.47 22.49 -11.23
N GLY A 90 7.96 22.24 -10.02
CA GLY A 90 8.70 21.54 -9.00
C GLY A 90 7.85 21.31 -7.77
N GLY A 91 8.38 20.54 -6.83
CA GLY A 91 7.80 20.47 -5.50
C GLY A 91 8.87 20.59 -4.44
N SER A 92 8.44 20.95 -3.22
CA SER A 92 9.34 21.19 -2.10
C SER A 92 10.40 22.24 -2.50
N MET A 93 11.68 21.89 -2.44
CA MET A 93 12.80 22.74 -2.84
C MET A 93 12.73 23.18 -4.31
N GLY A 94 12.27 22.30 -5.20
CA GLY A 94 12.07 22.66 -6.60
C GLY A 94 10.86 23.58 -6.81
N GLY A 95 9.85 23.45 -5.94
CA GLY A 95 8.70 24.35 -5.93
C GLY A 95 9.06 25.77 -5.48
N TYR A 96 9.96 25.87 -4.50
CA TYR A 96 10.62 27.14 -4.12
C TYR A 96 11.33 27.76 -5.33
N ALA A 97 12.18 27.01 -6.02
CA ALA A 97 12.98 27.53 -7.13
C ALA A 97 12.13 28.00 -8.32
N ALA A 98 11.06 27.27 -8.64
CA ALA A 98 10.11 27.68 -9.68
C ALA A 98 9.47 29.05 -9.38
N ILE A 99 9.20 29.35 -8.09
CA ILE A 99 8.66 30.65 -7.66
C ILE A 99 9.77 31.71 -7.62
N LYS A 100 10.87 31.44 -6.90
CA LYS A 100 12.02 32.34 -6.69
C LYS A 100 12.65 32.83 -7.98
N TYR A 101 12.70 31.99 -9.02
CA TYR A 101 13.34 32.34 -10.29
C TYR A 101 12.32 32.63 -11.39
N SER A 102 11.05 32.86 -11.04
CA SER A 102 9.98 33.09 -12.01
C SER A 102 10.23 34.30 -12.90
N LYS A 103 10.64 35.44 -12.33
CA LYS A 103 11.01 36.62 -13.11
C LYS A 103 12.30 36.43 -13.89
N LEU A 104 13.32 35.86 -13.27
CA LEU A 104 14.64 35.62 -13.89
C LEU A 104 14.50 34.80 -15.18
N LEU A 105 13.67 33.76 -15.15
CA LEU A 105 13.46 32.86 -16.28
C LEU A 105 12.36 33.32 -17.25
N GLY A 106 11.64 34.41 -16.91
CA GLY A 106 10.52 34.91 -17.69
C GLY A 106 9.37 33.90 -17.77
N LEU A 107 9.00 33.30 -16.63
CA LEU A 107 7.95 32.30 -16.57
C LEU A 107 6.57 32.95 -16.73
N SER A 108 5.70 32.30 -17.50
CA SER A 108 4.29 32.69 -17.67
C SER A 108 3.36 31.87 -16.75
N ARG A 109 3.84 30.73 -16.24
CA ARG A 109 3.12 29.88 -15.30
C ARG A 109 4.09 29.17 -14.36
N VAL A 110 3.71 29.02 -13.10
CA VAL A 110 4.41 28.21 -12.10
C VAL A 110 3.44 27.22 -11.49
N VAL A 111 3.80 25.94 -11.51
CA VAL A 111 3.09 24.87 -10.80
C VAL A 111 4.00 24.37 -9.69
N SER A 112 3.59 24.64 -8.46
CA SER A 112 4.41 24.37 -7.28
C SER A 112 3.69 23.49 -6.28
N LEU A 113 4.28 22.33 -5.95
CA LEU A 113 3.71 21.36 -5.00
C LEU A 113 4.45 21.48 -3.67
N VAL A 114 3.74 21.78 -2.58
CA VAL A 114 4.30 21.98 -1.22
C VAL A 114 5.58 22.84 -1.21
N PRO A 115 5.58 24.04 -1.84
CA PRO A 115 6.78 24.88 -1.90
C PRO A 115 7.26 25.31 -0.53
N GLN A 116 8.59 25.44 -0.39
CA GLN A 116 9.15 26.27 0.67
C GLN A 116 9.17 27.75 0.27
N TYR A 117 9.15 28.60 1.29
CA TYR A 117 9.40 30.04 1.19
C TYR A 117 10.88 30.38 1.37
N SER A 118 11.53 29.73 2.34
CA SER A 118 12.94 29.89 2.69
C SER A 118 13.46 28.59 3.31
N ILE A 119 14.77 28.39 3.27
CA ILE A 119 15.48 27.36 4.05
C ILE A 119 16.14 27.97 5.30
N ASP A 120 16.11 29.29 5.44
CA ASP A 120 16.70 30.00 6.56
C ASP A 120 15.89 29.78 7.85
N PRO A 121 16.47 29.16 8.89
CA PRO A 121 15.78 28.88 10.15
C PRO A 121 15.41 30.13 10.95
N GLU A 122 16.02 31.29 10.65
CA GLU A 122 15.66 32.57 11.28
C GLU A 122 14.45 33.21 10.59
N VAL A 123 14.15 32.81 9.35
CA VAL A 123 13.02 33.33 8.56
C VAL A 123 11.76 32.47 8.76
N ILE A 124 11.91 31.14 8.84
CA ILE A 124 10.78 30.21 8.96
C ILE A 124 11.12 29.05 9.91
N GLU A 125 10.21 28.75 10.83
CA GLU A 125 10.41 27.65 11.77
C GLU A 125 10.03 26.30 11.12
N ASP A 126 10.98 25.69 10.42
CA ASP A 126 10.85 24.33 9.86
C ASP A 126 12.11 23.48 10.11
N SER A 127 12.12 22.75 11.22
CA SER A 127 13.25 21.90 11.62
C SER A 127 13.64 20.78 10.63
N ARG A 128 12.80 20.46 9.64
CA ARG A 128 13.04 19.35 8.70
C ARG A 128 14.31 19.54 7.87
N TYR A 129 14.66 20.79 7.57
CA TYR A 129 15.71 21.12 6.59
C TYR A 129 16.83 22.02 7.10
N ASN A 130 16.74 22.55 8.34
CA ASN A 130 17.71 23.49 8.93
C ASN A 130 19.17 23.04 8.84
N MET A 131 19.44 21.72 8.89
CA MET A 131 20.80 21.18 8.79
C MET A 131 21.48 21.39 7.42
N PHE A 132 20.71 21.78 6.40
CA PHE A 132 21.19 22.05 5.04
C PHE A 132 21.30 23.55 4.73
N TYR A 133 20.95 24.42 5.69
CA TYR A 133 21.16 25.86 5.54
C TYR A 133 22.65 26.19 5.68
N HIS A 134 23.19 26.82 4.64
CA HIS A 134 24.55 27.33 4.62
C HIS A 134 24.50 28.83 4.34
N ALA A 135 24.73 29.68 5.34
CA ALA A 135 24.62 31.13 5.21
C ALA A 135 25.40 31.71 4.01
N GLU A 136 26.59 31.17 3.73
CA GLU A 136 27.43 31.58 2.59
C GLU A 136 26.76 31.35 1.22
N LEU A 137 25.88 30.34 1.12
CA LEU A 137 25.17 30.01 -0.12
C LEU A 137 23.71 30.48 -0.12
N ASN A 138 23.10 30.56 1.07
CA ASN A 138 21.66 30.66 1.26
C ASN A 138 21.18 31.96 1.93
N ALA A 139 22.10 32.84 2.35
CA ALA A 139 21.71 34.15 2.84
C ALA A 139 20.83 34.88 1.82
N ASP A 140 19.79 35.54 2.31
CA ASP A 140 18.84 36.34 1.53
C ASP A 140 18.10 35.58 0.40
N MET A 141 18.09 34.25 0.45
CA MET A 141 17.43 33.40 -0.55
C MET A 141 15.92 33.23 -0.33
N GLN A 142 15.31 33.77 0.72
CA GLN A 142 13.84 33.77 0.83
C GLN A 142 13.19 34.38 -0.42
N VAL A 143 12.00 33.93 -0.80
CA VAL A 143 11.27 34.52 -1.94
C VAL A 143 10.93 35.98 -1.63
N GLN A 144 11.26 36.89 -2.53
CA GLN A 144 11.03 38.33 -2.35
C GLN A 144 10.15 38.88 -3.49
N PRO A 145 9.45 40.01 -3.30
CA PRO A 145 8.58 40.57 -4.34
C PRO A 145 9.27 40.84 -5.68
N GLN A 146 10.57 41.18 -5.69
CA GLN A 146 11.31 41.40 -6.94
C GLN A 146 11.56 40.14 -7.76
N ASP A 147 11.41 38.97 -7.16
CA ASP A 147 11.61 37.65 -7.79
C ASP A 147 10.40 37.22 -8.63
N ILE A 148 9.24 37.83 -8.36
CA ILE A 148 7.94 37.43 -8.90
C ILE A 148 7.75 38.03 -10.30
N ALA A 149 7.50 37.16 -11.29
CA ALA A 149 7.06 37.58 -12.62
C ALA A 149 5.63 38.14 -12.56
N ALA A 150 5.41 39.35 -13.07
CA ALA A 150 4.17 40.11 -12.93
C ALA A 150 2.96 39.44 -13.61
N ASP A 151 3.14 38.92 -14.82
CA ASP A 151 2.08 38.30 -15.63
C ASP A 151 2.07 36.77 -15.54
N CYS A 152 2.64 36.21 -14.47
CA CYS A 152 2.75 34.76 -14.27
C CYS A 152 1.56 34.20 -13.49
N GLU A 153 0.99 33.10 -13.95
CA GLU A 153 -0.01 32.35 -13.19
C GLU A 153 0.66 31.39 -12.19
N TYR A 154 0.47 31.63 -10.89
CA TYR A 154 1.01 30.76 -9.83
C TYR A 154 -0.07 29.78 -9.35
N ILE A 155 0.15 28.49 -9.58
CA ILE A 155 -0.68 27.40 -9.07
C ILE A 155 0.08 26.71 -7.94
N VAL A 156 -0.45 26.78 -6.71
CA VAL A 156 0.16 26.15 -5.54
C VAL A 156 -0.75 25.07 -4.98
N VAL A 157 -0.19 23.88 -4.78
CA VAL A 157 -0.88 22.73 -4.19
C VAL A 157 -0.20 22.37 -2.88
N TYR A 158 -0.92 22.40 -1.76
CA TYR A 158 -0.35 22.01 -0.46
C TYR A 158 -1.41 21.47 0.50
N ASP A 159 -0.98 20.79 1.57
CA ASP A 159 -1.86 20.33 2.64
C ASP A 159 -2.03 21.41 3.71
N PRO A 160 -3.22 22.02 3.88
CA PRO A 160 -3.45 23.04 4.90
C PRO A 160 -3.39 22.51 6.34
N TYR A 161 -3.38 21.19 6.51
CA TYR A 161 -3.25 20.55 7.83
C TYR A 161 -1.81 20.14 8.19
N CYS A 162 -0.83 20.41 7.32
CA CYS A 162 0.59 20.29 7.66
C CYS A 162 1.09 21.67 8.14
N PRO A 163 1.38 21.86 9.45
CA PRO A 163 1.75 23.16 9.98
C PRO A 163 2.96 23.79 9.28
N GLU A 164 3.98 22.99 8.98
CA GLU A 164 5.23 23.42 8.37
C GLU A 164 5.00 23.91 6.93
N ASP A 165 4.31 23.12 6.10
CA ASP A 165 4.01 23.52 4.71
C ASP A 165 3.05 24.71 4.66
N ARG A 166 2.11 24.81 5.62
CA ARG A 166 1.22 25.97 5.75
C ARG A 166 1.98 27.23 6.13
N ALA A 167 2.98 27.14 7.02
CA ALA A 167 3.79 28.28 7.43
C ALA A 167 4.52 28.88 6.22
N HIS A 168 5.14 28.04 5.37
CA HIS A 168 5.74 28.51 4.12
C HIS A 168 4.72 29.12 3.16
N PHE A 169 3.53 28.52 3.02
CA PHE A 169 2.49 29.04 2.13
C PHE A 169 2.01 30.44 2.56
N VAL A 170 1.83 30.68 3.86
CA VAL A 170 1.39 31.98 4.39
C VAL A 170 2.38 33.10 4.04
N GLU A 171 3.69 32.82 4.12
CA GLU A 171 4.73 33.79 3.71
C GLU A 171 4.70 34.03 2.19
N LEU A 172 4.48 32.97 1.39
CA LEU A 172 4.34 33.10 -0.06
C LEU A 172 3.13 33.95 -0.47
N GLU A 173 2.01 33.87 0.26
CA GLU A 173 0.85 34.75 0.05
C GLU A 173 1.15 36.23 0.31
N GLN A 174 2.17 36.56 1.10
CA GLN A 174 2.55 37.97 1.32
C GLN A 174 3.35 38.56 0.16
N VAL A 175 4.02 37.72 -0.65
CA VAL A 175 4.94 38.18 -1.70
C VAL A 175 4.39 37.96 -3.12
N ILE A 176 3.51 36.98 -3.32
CA ILE A 176 2.88 36.71 -4.62
C ILE A 176 1.52 37.40 -4.69
N PRO A 177 1.28 38.34 -5.64
CA PRO A 177 0.05 39.12 -5.70
C PRO A 177 -1.24 38.28 -5.83
N GLU A 178 -1.18 37.19 -6.58
CA GLU A 178 -2.29 36.26 -6.73
C GLU A 178 -1.77 34.81 -6.83
N ILE A 179 -2.28 33.95 -5.95
CA ILE A 179 -2.01 32.51 -5.98
C ILE A 179 -3.31 31.75 -6.25
N LYS A 180 -3.28 30.87 -7.25
CA LYS A 180 -4.32 29.88 -7.50
C LYS A 180 -4.08 28.66 -6.62
N VAL A 181 -4.79 28.61 -5.49
CA VAL A 181 -4.56 27.59 -4.45
C VAL A 181 -5.43 26.35 -4.67
N LEU A 182 -4.81 25.17 -4.59
CA LEU A 182 -5.49 23.88 -4.59
C LEU A 182 -5.14 23.11 -3.31
N ASN A 183 -6.09 23.08 -2.38
CA ASN A 183 -5.90 22.40 -1.10
C ASN A 183 -5.84 20.88 -1.29
N LEU A 184 -4.84 20.25 -0.68
CA LEU A 184 -4.63 18.81 -0.69
C LEU A 184 -4.62 18.22 0.73
N PRO A 185 -5.77 18.21 1.45
CA PRO A 185 -5.87 17.74 2.82
C PRO A 185 -5.30 16.33 3.07
N PHE A 186 -4.65 16.13 4.20
CA PHE A 186 -4.19 14.82 4.69
C PHE A 186 -3.20 14.13 3.74
N THR A 187 -2.29 14.91 3.18
CA THR A 187 -1.17 14.40 2.37
C THR A 187 0.19 14.81 2.91
N GLY A 188 0.24 15.80 3.82
CA GLY A 188 1.50 16.36 4.31
C GLY A 188 2.43 16.77 3.16
N HIS A 189 3.73 16.55 3.37
CA HIS A 189 4.75 16.86 2.38
C HIS A 189 4.82 15.85 1.21
N ASP A 190 4.02 14.77 1.24
CA ASP A 190 4.02 13.73 0.21
C ASP A 190 3.19 14.10 -1.04
N ALA A 191 2.75 15.35 -1.19
CA ALA A 191 1.89 15.82 -2.27
C ALA A 191 2.38 15.40 -3.68
N ILE A 192 3.71 15.45 -3.92
CA ILE A 192 4.33 15.03 -5.18
C ILE A 192 4.08 13.55 -5.47
N ALA A 193 4.30 12.69 -4.47
CA ALA A 193 4.08 11.24 -4.59
C ALA A 193 2.58 10.90 -4.65
N VAL A 194 1.75 11.66 -3.94
CA VAL A 194 0.29 11.49 -3.94
C VAL A 194 -0.31 11.82 -5.31
N LEU A 195 0.18 12.88 -5.96
CA LEU A 195 -0.34 13.37 -7.24
C LEU A 195 0.45 12.86 -8.46
N ALA A 196 1.28 11.83 -8.29
CA ALA A 196 2.05 11.23 -9.37
C ALA A 196 1.15 10.66 -10.48
N SER A 197 0.92 11.47 -11.52
CA SER A 197 0.10 11.14 -12.69
C SER A 197 0.52 11.99 -13.87
N SER A 198 0.86 11.34 -15.00
CA SER A 198 1.31 12.07 -16.19
C SER A 198 0.21 12.98 -16.74
N GLU A 199 -1.04 12.50 -16.82
CA GLU A 199 -2.16 13.32 -17.31
C GLU A 199 -2.39 14.55 -16.42
N LEU A 200 -2.39 14.38 -15.09
CA LEU A 200 -2.58 15.50 -14.17
C LEU A 200 -1.42 16.51 -14.26
N LEU A 201 -0.18 16.04 -14.41
CA LEU A 201 0.95 16.93 -14.64
C LEU A 201 0.75 17.75 -15.92
N LYS A 202 0.39 17.11 -17.03
CA LYS A 202 0.10 17.82 -18.28
C LYS A 202 -1.00 18.87 -18.08
N ASP A 203 -2.10 18.50 -17.41
CA ASP A 203 -3.20 19.41 -17.13
C ASP A 203 -2.72 20.62 -16.32
N PHE A 204 -1.91 20.43 -15.28
CA PHE A 204 -1.32 21.54 -14.53
C PHE A 204 -0.48 22.48 -15.40
N LEU A 205 0.31 21.92 -16.31
CA LEU A 205 1.23 22.71 -17.14
C LEU A 205 0.47 23.49 -18.23
N THR A 206 -0.51 22.89 -18.91
CA THR A 206 -1.05 23.48 -20.15
C THR A 206 -2.52 23.87 -20.09
N ARG A 207 -3.32 23.35 -19.16
CA ARG A 207 -4.76 23.63 -19.10
C ARG A 207 -5.01 25.00 -18.47
N GLU A 208 -6.03 25.72 -18.92
CA GLU A 208 -6.52 26.90 -18.20
C GLU A 208 -6.93 26.55 -16.77
N PHE A 209 -6.71 27.46 -15.83
CA PHE A 209 -7.03 27.20 -14.43
C PHE A 209 -8.54 27.12 -14.20
N ASP A 210 -9.01 25.92 -13.87
CA ASP A 210 -10.37 25.66 -13.40
C ASP A 210 -10.28 24.83 -12.11
N SER A 211 -10.61 25.48 -10.99
CA SER A 211 -10.53 24.85 -9.68
C SER A 211 -11.46 23.64 -9.56
N VAL A 212 -12.64 23.66 -10.19
CA VAL A 212 -13.60 22.54 -10.14
C VAL A 212 -13.02 21.33 -10.86
N TYR A 213 -12.48 21.54 -12.06
CA TYR A 213 -11.80 20.50 -12.83
C TYR A 213 -10.62 19.92 -12.05
N PHE A 214 -9.72 20.78 -11.55
CA PHE A 214 -8.54 20.33 -10.82
C PHE A 214 -8.91 19.57 -9.55
N TYR A 215 -9.90 20.03 -8.77
CA TYR A 215 -10.36 19.28 -7.60
C TYR A 215 -10.98 17.93 -7.96
N GLN A 216 -11.67 17.80 -9.10
CA GLN A 216 -12.16 16.50 -9.57
C GLN A 216 -11.00 15.57 -9.94
N LYS A 217 -10.03 16.07 -10.72
CA LYS A 217 -8.88 15.28 -11.18
C LYS A 217 -7.95 14.89 -10.04
N ILE A 218 -7.64 15.84 -9.14
CA ILE A 218 -6.88 15.60 -7.90
C ILE A 218 -7.56 14.52 -7.07
N ARG A 219 -8.88 14.59 -6.84
CA ARG A 219 -9.59 13.56 -6.08
C ARG A 219 -9.49 12.18 -6.73
N GLN A 220 -9.57 12.10 -8.06
CA GLN A 220 -9.41 10.85 -8.80
C GLN A 220 -8.00 10.25 -8.57
N VAL A 221 -6.95 11.05 -8.79
CA VAL A 221 -5.55 10.60 -8.64
C VAL A 221 -5.24 10.25 -7.20
N LYS A 222 -5.61 11.12 -6.25
CA LYS A 222 -5.41 10.96 -4.81
C LYS A 222 -6.02 9.66 -4.29
N LYS A 223 -7.23 9.30 -4.73
CA LYS A 223 -7.91 8.04 -4.34
C LYS A 223 -7.24 6.78 -4.88
N GLY A 224 -6.41 6.87 -5.92
CA GLY A 224 -5.60 5.75 -6.42
C GLY A 224 -4.20 5.68 -5.80
N SER A 225 -3.81 6.67 -4.99
CA SER A 225 -2.44 6.75 -4.47
C SER A 225 -2.29 6.02 -3.14
N LYS A 226 -1.41 5.01 -3.10
CA LYS A 226 -1.03 4.34 -1.85
C LYS A 226 -0.48 5.31 -0.81
N PHE A 227 0.29 6.32 -1.22
CA PHE A 227 0.88 7.32 -0.32
C PHE A 227 -0.17 8.13 0.41
N TYR A 228 -1.29 8.44 -0.26
CA TYR A 228 -2.40 9.12 0.38
C TYR A 228 -3.00 8.27 1.51
N TYR A 229 -3.27 7.00 1.24
CA TYR A 229 -3.85 6.12 2.26
C TYR A 229 -2.91 5.88 3.43
N ARG A 230 -1.59 5.85 3.19
CA ARG A 230 -0.61 5.85 4.29
C ARG A 230 -0.87 7.00 5.26
N LYS A 231 -0.96 8.23 4.74
CA LYS A 231 -1.11 9.41 5.57
C LYS A 231 -2.48 9.51 6.24
N VAL A 232 -3.54 9.10 5.54
CA VAL A 232 -4.89 9.01 6.09
C VAL A 232 -4.93 8.02 7.25
N ILE A 233 -4.32 6.85 7.08
CA ILE A 233 -4.25 5.82 8.11
C ILE A 233 -3.43 6.35 9.31
N GLU A 234 -2.23 6.87 9.10
CA GLU A 234 -1.40 7.48 10.16
C GLU A 234 -2.17 8.54 10.97
N THR A 235 -2.86 9.46 10.29
CA THR A 235 -3.51 10.62 10.91
C THR A 235 -4.85 10.27 11.57
N LEU A 236 -5.68 9.46 10.89
CA LEU A 236 -7.06 9.20 11.34
C LEU A 236 -7.18 7.95 12.22
N LEU A 237 -6.24 6.99 12.19
CA LEU A 237 -6.29 5.79 13.05
C LEU A 237 -6.51 6.10 14.53
N PRO A 238 -5.80 7.08 15.15
CA PRO A 238 -5.96 7.35 16.57
C PRO A 238 -7.38 7.80 16.93
N HIS A 239 -8.03 8.53 16.03
CA HIS A 239 -9.28 9.27 16.28
C HIS A 239 -10.54 8.63 15.67
N HIS A 240 -10.40 7.85 14.58
CA HIS A 240 -11.52 7.31 13.79
C HIS A 240 -11.41 5.80 13.56
N ARG A 241 -11.21 5.07 14.66
CA ARG A 241 -10.98 3.61 14.70
C ARG A 241 -12.00 2.76 13.93
N ARG A 242 -13.27 3.19 13.86
CA ARG A 242 -14.35 2.49 13.14
C ARG A 242 -14.35 2.76 11.63
N SER A 243 -13.73 3.83 11.17
CA SER A 243 -13.69 4.24 9.76
C SER A 243 -12.60 3.52 8.98
N LEU A 244 -11.55 3.03 9.66
CA LEU A 244 -10.45 2.28 9.04
C LEU A 244 -10.95 1.06 8.27
N GLY A 245 -11.74 0.19 8.91
CA GLY A 245 -12.28 -1.00 8.25
C GLY A 245 -13.12 -0.68 7.01
N LYS A 246 -13.84 0.45 7.00
CA LYS A 246 -14.59 0.92 5.82
C LYS A 246 -13.67 1.44 4.71
N ILE A 247 -12.61 2.17 5.06
CA ILE A 247 -11.62 2.64 4.09
C ILE A 247 -10.90 1.46 3.43
N LEU A 248 -10.59 0.41 4.18
CA LEU A 248 -9.90 -0.77 3.65
C LEU A 248 -10.81 -1.65 2.80
N ARG A 249 -12.06 -1.87 3.22
CA ARG A 249 -13.03 -2.67 2.46
C ARG A 249 -13.44 -2.05 1.14
N ASN A 250 -13.58 -0.72 1.12
CA ASN A 250 -14.09 0.00 -0.05
C ASN A 250 -13.01 0.42 -1.04
N ASN A 251 -11.73 0.11 -0.78
CA ASN A 251 -10.64 0.39 -1.70
C ASN A 251 -9.89 -0.90 -2.06
N ASP A 252 -9.65 -1.10 -3.35
CA ASP A 252 -8.76 -2.16 -3.84
C ASP A 252 -7.32 -1.65 -3.82
N MET A 253 -6.75 -1.66 -2.62
CA MET A 253 -5.32 -1.43 -2.42
C MET A 253 -4.59 -2.75 -2.20
N GLN A 254 -3.46 -2.91 -2.87
CA GLN A 254 -2.46 -3.92 -2.56
C GLN A 254 -1.19 -3.19 -2.10
N LEU A 255 -0.93 -3.23 -0.80
CA LEU A 255 0.25 -2.62 -0.20
C LEU A 255 1.33 -3.68 0.01
N ASP A 256 2.59 -3.30 -0.23
CA ASP A 256 3.73 -4.15 0.09
C ASP A 256 3.84 -4.32 1.61
N SER A 257 4.32 -5.48 2.04
CA SER A 257 4.81 -5.73 3.40
C SER A 257 5.67 -4.62 3.97
N GLN A 258 6.52 -3.95 3.21
CA GLN A 258 7.41 -2.90 3.75
C GLN A 258 6.76 -1.51 3.81
N PHE A 259 5.50 -1.39 3.38
CA PHE A 259 4.88 -0.09 3.16
C PHE A 259 4.62 0.71 4.45
N PHE A 260 4.25 0.02 5.53
CA PHE A 260 4.04 0.62 6.84
C PHE A 260 5.20 0.28 7.78
N ASP A 261 5.58 1.23 8.64
CA ASP A 261 6.52 0.95 9.72
C ASP A 261 5.93 0.00 10.78
N VAL A 262 6.80 -0.56 11.61
CA VAL A 262 6.43 -1.56 12.62
C VAL A 262 5.41 -1.02 13.63
N LYS A 263 5.52 0.25 14.04
CA LYS A 263 4.62 0.86 15.03
C LYS A 263 3.22 1.04 14.46
N LEU A 264 3.14 1.49 13.22
CA LEU A 264 1.88 1.70 12.52
C LEU A 264 1.20 0.37 12.20
N LYS A 265 1.95 -0.63 11.73
CA LYS A 265 1.43 -2.00 11.56
C LYS A 265 0.82 -2.55 12.84
N GLN A 266 1.54 -2.46 13.95
CA GLN A 266 1.06 -2.95 15.24
C GLN A 266 -0.24 -2.23 15.67
N SER A 267 -0.32 -0.93 15.41
CA SER A 267 -1.51 -0.12 15.71
C SER A 267 -2.70 -0.52 14.84
N ILE A 268 -2.49 -0.74 13.54
CA ILE A 268 -3.50 -1.25 12.60
C ILE A 268 -4.02 -2.61 13.06
N ILE A 269 -3.13 -3.57 13.32
CA ILE A 269 -3.50 -4.94 13.76
C ILE A 269 -4.32 -4.88 15.04
N ARG A 270 -3.89 -4.11 16.05
CA ARG A 270 -4.62 -3.98 17.31
C ARG A 270 -6.03 -3.44 17.11
N GLN A 271 -6.19 -2.44 16.23
CA GLN A 271 -7.51 -1.87 15.94
C GLN A 271 -8.39 -2.83 15.14
N LEU A 272 -7.81 -3.50 14.15
CA LEU A 272 -8.49 -4.50 13.35
C LEU A 272 -9.01 -5.66 14.21
N LEU A 273 -8.17 -6.24 15.07
CA LEU A 273 -8.59 -7.32 15.99
C LEU A 273 -9.62 -6.86 17.04
N SER A 274 -9.61 -5.58 17.42
CA SER A 274 -10.61 -5.04 18.36
C SER A 274 -11.99 -4.80 17.73
N ASN A 275 -12.06 -4.66 16.40
CA ASN A 275 -13.32 -4.57 15.66
C ASN A 275 -13.64 -5.99 15.13
N ARG A 276 -14.79 -6.58 15.50
CA ARG A 276 -15.18 -7.96 15.15
C ARG A 276 -15.44 -8.23 13.64
N GLN A 277 -14.78 -7.51 12.73
CA GLN A 277 -15.11 -7.44 11.30
C GLN A 277 -13.85 -7.32 10.42
N VAL A 278 -12.85 -8.19 10.59
CA VAL A 278 -11.64 -8.17 9.75
C VAL A 278 -11.36 -9.57 9.24
N SER A 279 -11.25 -9.73 7.91
CA SER A 279 -10.88 -10.99 7.26
C SER A 279 -9.37 -11.07 7.02
N GLU A 280 -8.86 -12.25 6.71
CA GLU A 280 -7.47 -12.45 6.26
C GLU A 280 -7.16 -11.63 5.00
N GLN A 281 -8.11 -11.55 4.07
CA GLN A 281 -8.02 -10.75 2.86
C GLN A 281 -7.82 -9.25 3.16
N ASP A 282 -8.46 -8.72 4.21
CA ASP A 282 -8.28 -7.32 4.65
C ASP A 282 -6.84 -7.07 5.18
N LEU A 283 -6.20 -8.07 5.79
CA LEU A 283 -4.82 -8.00 6.30
C LEU A 283 -3.80 -8.12 5.16
N LEU A 284 -4.05 -8.99 4.18
CA LEU A 284 -3.23 -9.11 2.96
C LEU A 284 -3.22 -7.82 2.15
N LYS A 285 -4.36 -7.14 1.99
CA LYS A 285 -4.45 -5.81 1.34
C LYS A 285 -3.52 -4.77 1.98
N LEU A 286 -3.25 -4.90 3.28
CA LEU A 286 -2.36 -4.02 4.05
C LEU A 286 -0.88 -4.41 4.01
N GLY A 287 -0.51 -5.45 3.27
CA GLY A 287 0.84 -6.03 3.32
C GLY A 287 1.15 -6.72 4.66
N ILE A 288 0.14 -6.99 5.48
CA ILE A 288 0.30 -7.71 6.73
C ILE A 288 0.14 -9.18 6.41
N GLN A 289 1.28 -9.85 6.19
CA GLN A 289 1.31 -11.29 6.12
C GLN A 289 0.96 -11.84 7.50
N VAL A 290 -0.20 -12.48 7.58
CA VAL A 290 -0.55 -13.27 8.74
C VAL A 290 -0.05 -14.66 8.45
N ASN A 291 1.10 -15.02 9.02
CA ASN A 291 1.38 -16.43 9.25
C ASN A 291 0.48 -16.85 10.40
N LEU A 292 -0.81 -17.01 10.12
CA LEU A 292 -1.61 -17.88 10.95
C LEU A 292 -0.86 -19.21 10.92
N PRO A 293 -0.65 -19.90 12.06
CA PRO A 293 -0.50 -21.34 11.97
C PRO A 293 -1.74 -21.75 11.19
N GLN A 294 -1.57 -22.13 9.92
CA GLN A 294 -2.57 -22.93 9.26
C GLN A 294 -2.69 -24.12 10.21
N GLU A 295 -3.76 -24.17 11.01
CA GLU A 295 -4.33 -25.47 11.27
C GLU A 295 -4.70 -25.92 9.86
N SER A 296 -3.77 -26.63 9.22
CA SER A 296 -4.02 -27.37 8.01
C SER A 296 -5.24 -28.21 8.33
N ASN A 297 -6.41 -27.76 7.87
CA ASN A 297 -7.67 -28.47 8.04
C ASN A 297 -7.59 -29.69 7.12
N SER A 298 -6.77 -30.65 7.52
CA SER A 298 -6.57 -31.92 6.84
C SER A 298 -7.78 -32.80 7.15
N GLN A 299 -8.94 -32.38 6.64
CA GLN A 299 -10.16 -33.17 6.70
C GLN A 299 -9.86 -34.53 6.08
N LEU A 300 -10.23 -35.60 6.78
CA LEU A 300 -10.04 -36.95 6.26
C LEU A 300 -11.07 -37.23 5.18
N LEU A 301 -10.61 -37.81 4.07
CA LEU A 301 -11.42 -38.26 2.95
C LEU A 301 -11.47 -39.79 2.93
N ASP A 302 -12.63 -40.34 2.59
CA ASP A 302 -12.76 -41.76 2.25
C ASP A 302 -12.14 -42.06 0.86
N SER A 303 -12.11 -43.34 0.48
CA SER A 303 -11.57 -43.79 -0.81
C SER A 303 -12.35 -43.28 -2.03
N PHE A 304 -13.51 -42.66 -1.83
CA PHE A 304 -14.38 -42.10 -2.87
C PHE A 304 -14.32 -40.56 -2.91
N GLY A 305 -13.49 -39.94 -2.06
CA GLY A 305 -13.31 -38.48 -2.00
C GLY A 305 -14.37 -37.74 -1.19
N HIS A 306 -15.21 -38.45 -0.42
CA HIS A 306 -16.16 -37.82 0.50
C HIS A 306 -15.48 -37.43 1.81
N GLY A 307 -15.91 -36.31 2.40
CA GLY A 307 -15.39 -35.84 3.68
C GLY A 307 -15.95 -36.66 4.84
N LEU A 308 -15.05 -37.16 5.69
CA LEU A 308 -15.39 -37.88 6.91
C LEU A 308 -15.89 -36.89 7.97
N VAL A 309 -17.06 -37.18 8.53
CA VAL A 309 -17.71 -36.36 9.56
C VAL A 309 -18.22 -37.23 10.71
N PHE A 310 -18.44 -36.61 11.85
CA PHE A 310 -19.31 -37.15 12.88
C PHE A 310 -20.68 -36.50 12.77
N ASN A 311 -21.69 -37.32 12.49
CA ASN A 311 -23.06 -36.88 12.38
C ASN A 311 -23.70 -36.79 13.77
N MET A 312 -24.02 -35.57 14.19
CA MET A 312 -24.61 -35.26 15.50
C MET A 312 -26.02 -35.85 15.70
N ILE A 313 -26.72 -36.17 14.61
CA ILE A 313 -28.07 -36.73 14.64
C ILE A 313 -28.00 -38.24 14.82
N SER A 314 -27.22 -38.93 13.99
CA SER A 314 -27.08 -40.39 14.05
C SER A 314 -26.09 -40.87 15.12
N GLN A 315 -25.24 -39.96 15.62
CA GLN A 315 -24.10 -40.24 16.51
C GLN A 315 -23.15 -41.31 15.92
N LYS A 316 -22.86 -41.18 14.62
CA LYS A 316 -21.96 -42.07 13.89
C LYS A 316 -20.94 -41.30 13.08
N ILE A 317 -19.83 -41.97 12.77
CA ILE A 317 -18.92 -41.51 11.73
C ILE A 317 -19.54 -41.88 10.37
N GLU A 318 -19.66 -40.91 9.50
CA GLU A 318 -20.30 -41.00 8.18
C GLU A 318 -19.48 -40.19 7.17
N SER A 319 -19.61 -40.51 5.88
CA SER A 319 -18.93 -39.78 4.80
C SER A 319 -19.94 -39.09 3.90
N TYR A 320 -19.69 -37.83 3.55
CA TYR A 320 -20.58 -37.05 2.68
C TYR A 320 -19.80 -36.22 1.65
N ALA A 321 -20.44 -35.91 0.51
CA ALA A 321 -19.89 -34.94 -0.43
C ALA A 321 -19.71 -33.55 0.23
N GLN A 322 -18.64 -32.84 -0.12
CA GLN A 322 -18.25 -31.59 0.55
C GLN A 322 -19.37 -30.54 0.57
N ASN A 323 -20.13 -30.43 -0.52
CA ASN A 323 -21.27 -29.51 -0.60
C ASN A 323 -22.35 -29.81 0.45
N ALA A 324 -22.62 -31.10 0.73
CA ALA A 324 -23.58 -31.51 1.75
C ALA A 324 -23.08 -31.21 3.16
N ILE A 325 -21.77 -31.38 3.41
CA ILE A 325 -21.12 -31.03 4.68
C ILE A 325 -21.23 -29.52 4.93
N ASN A 326 -20.87 -28.70 3.93
CA ASN A 326 -20.92 -27.24 4.05
C ASN A 326 -22.35 -26.72 4.33
N LEU A 327 -23.35 -27.27 3.64
CA LEU A 327 -24.76 -26.92 3.83
C LEU A 327 -25.30 -27.34 5.21
N ASN A 328 -24.79 -28.45 5.77
CA ASN A 328 -25.29 -29.05 7.02
C ASN A 328 -24.23 -29.02 8.15
N HIS A 329 -23.31 -28.05 8.14
CA HIS A 329 -22.15 -27.96 9.05
C HIS A 329 -22.50 -27.93 10.55
N LYS A 330 -23.76 -27.66 10.91
CA LYS A 330 -24.25 -27.73 12.31
C LYS A 330 -24.50 -29.16 12.80
N PHE A 331 -24.70 -30.10 11.87
CA PHE A 331 -25.03 -31.49 12.15
C PHE A 331 -23.92 -32.44 11.70
N LEU A 332 -23.18 -32.08 10.66
CA LEU A 332 -22.09 -32.86 10.09
C LEU A 332 -20.76 -32.20 10.47
N ILE A 333 -20.11 -32.72 11.51
CA ILE A 333 -18.89 -32.11 12.05
C ILE A 333 -17.65 -32.80 11.44
N PRO A 334 -16.80 -32.10 10.68
CA PRO A 334 -15.63 -32.71 10.05
C PRO A 334 -14.65 -33.34 11.06
N ILE A 335 -14.06 -34.47 10.66
CA ILE A 335 -12.98 -35.12 11.40
C ILE A 335 -11.65 -34.77 10.73
N PHE A 336 -10.73 -34.23 11.52
CA PHE A 336 -9.43 -33.75 11.04
C PHE A 336 -8.29 -34.66 11.46
N ALA A 337 -7.28 -34.79 10.60
CA ALA A 337 -6.05 -35.52 10.92
C ALA A 337 -5.11 -34.67 11.79
N LYS A 338 -4.72 -35.18 12.97
CA LYS A 338 -3.62 -34.62 13.79
C LYS A 338 -2.64 -35.74 14.18
N GLY A 339 -1.79 -36.16 13.23
CA GLY A 339 -0.78 -37.20 13.48
C GLY A 339 -1.38 -38.54 13.92
N THR A 340 -0.62 -39.33 14.68
CA THR A 340 -1.12 -40.53 15.38
C THR A 340 -1.61 -40.13 16.76
N GLY A 341 -2.83 -40.51 17.15
CA GLY A 341 -3.45 -40.08 18.40
C GLY A 341 -4.90 -40.54 18.56
N LEU A 342 -5.65 -39.91 19.46
CA LEU A 342 -7.09 -40.13 19.57
C LEU A 342 -7.83 -39.38 18.44
N VAL A 343 -8.94 -39.94 17.95
CA VAL A 343 -9.78 -39.21 16.99
C VAL A 343 -10.45 -38.04 17.70
N GLN A 344 -10.19 -36.82 17.20
CA GLN A 344 -10.65 -35.56 17.80
C GLN A 344 -11.62 -34.80 16.90
N ILE A 345 -12.57 -34.12 17.54
CA ILE A 345 -13.55 -33.22 16.91
C ILE A 345 -13.51 -31.88 17.63
N SER A 346 -13.64 -30.78 16.87
CA SER A 346 -13.81 -29.44 17.42
C SER A 346 -15.26 -28.99 17.24
N LEU A 347 -15.92 -28.62 18.34
CA LEU A 347 -17.30 -28.12 18.34
C LEU A 347 -17.40 -26.88 19.24
N ASN A 348 -17.82 -25.74 18.69
CA ASN A 348 -17.90 -24.45 19.41
C ASN A 348 -16.59 -24.08 20.15
N ASP A 349 -15.44 -24.24 19.49
CA ASP A 349 -14.09 -24.02 20.04
C ASP A 349 -13.68 -24.94 21.21
N GLU A 350 -14.46 -25.99 21.50
CA GLU A 350 -14.11 -27.05 22.46
C GLU A 350 -13.69 -28.35 21.76
N ARG A 351 -12.72 -29.08 22.34
CA ARG A 351 -12.22 -30.35 21.81
C ARG A 351 -12.89 -31.56 22.45
N TYR A 352 -13.31 -32.48 21.59
CA TYR A 352 -13.95 -33.73 21.96
C TYR A 352 -13.19 -34.93 21.39
N VAL A 353 -13.21 -36.04 22.13
CA VAL A 353 -12.73 -37.34 21.70
C VAL A 353 -13.93 -38.24 21.38
N ILE A 354 -13.83 -39.00 20.29
CA ILE A 354 -14.82 -40.02 19.94
C ILE A 354 -14.47 -41.32 20.66
N ALA A 355 -15.40 -41.85 21.44
CA ALA A 355 -15.29 -43.19 22.01
C ALA A 355 -16.47 -44.07 21.60
N MET A 356 -16.23 -45.38 21.53
CA MET A 356 -17.21 -46.38 21.12
C MET A 356 -17.24 -47.56 22.11
N ASN A 357 -18.40 -48.19 22.29
CA ASN A 357 -18.50 -49.44 23.04
C ASN A 357 -18.62 -50.67 22.12
N ASP A 358 -18.60 -51.86 22.71
CA ASP A 358 -18.70 -53.15 21.99
C ASP A 358 -20.04 -53.36 21.27
N ARG A 359 -21.03 -52.48 21.47
CA ARG A 359 -22.29 -52.45 20.73
C ARG A 359 -22.29 -51.44 19.58
N HIS A 360 -21.11 -50.93 19.22
CA HIS A 360 -20.90 -49.89 18.20
C HIS A 360 -21.64 -48.58 18.46
N VAL A 361 -21.95 -48.25 19.72
CA VAL A 361 -22.50 -46.95 20.09
C VAL A 361 -21.35 -45.97 20.29
N MET A 362 -21.30 -44.92 19.49
CA MET A 362 -20.30 -43.85 19.61
C MET A 362 -20.83 -42.67 20.41
N LYS A 363 -19.95 -42.00 21.15
CA LYS A 363 -20.24 -40.74 21.85
C LYS A 363 -19.04 -39.81 21.85
N LEU A 364 -19.33 -38.52 22.00
CA LEU A 364 -18.35 -37.48 22.24
C LEU A 364 -18.12 -37.32 23.74
N PHE A 365 -16.84 -37.21 24.12
CA PHE A 365 -16.39 -36.85 25.48
C PHE A 365 -15.50 -35.64 25.37
N LYS A 366 -15.58 -34.67 26.28
CA LYS A 366 -14.57 -33.60 26.31
C LYS A 366 -13.22 -34.22 26.64
N GLU A 367 -12.15 -33.63 26.11
CA GLU A 367 -10.78 -34.16 26.25
C GLU A 367 -10.35 -34.41 27.72
N GLN A 368 -10.93 -33.69 28.68
CA GLN A 368 -10.63 -33.83 30.11
C GLN A 368 -11.69 -34.60 30.91
N ASP A 369 -12.79 -35.02 30.28
CA ASP A 369 -13.87 -35.73 30.98
C ASP A 369 -13.52 -37.21 31.17
N GLU A 370 -14.06 -37.82 32.24
CA GLU A 370 -13.97 -39.25 32.45
C GLU A 370 -14.79 -40.03 31.40
N LEU A 371 -14.24 -41.11 30.87
CA LEU A 371 -14.96 -42.02 29.98
C LEU A 371 -15.96 -42.86 30.78
N SER A 372 -17.18 -43.00 30.25
CA SER A 372 -18.15 -43.94 30.81
C SER A 372 -17.67 -45.39 30.67
N ALA A 373 -18.03 -46.25 31.63
CA ALA A 373 -17.64 -47.66 31.62
C ALA A 373 -17.98 -48.38 30.30
N GLY A 374 -16.99 -49.07 29.73
CA GLY A 374 -17.12 -49.80 28.46
C GLY A 374 -16.96 -48.96 27.19
N MET A 375 -16.71 -47.65 27.30
CA MET A 375 -16.36 -46.79 26.16
C MET A 375 -14.86 -46.79 25.95
N HIS A 376 -14.41 -47.06 24.73
CA HIS A 376 -13.00 -47.00 24.35
C HIS A 376 -12.81 -45.94 23.27
N PRO A 377 -11.82 -45.03 23.41
CA PRO A 377 -11.50 -44.05 22.39
C PRO A 377 -11.13 -44.69 21.05
N LEU A 378 -11.54 -44.06 19.96
CA LEU A 378 -11.03 -44.40 18.63
C LEU A 378 -9.62 -43.83 18.46
N VAL A 379 -8.76 -44.62 17.82
CA VAL A 379 -7.36 -44.27 17.60
C VAL A 379 -7.13 -43.97 16.12
N LEU A 380 -6.60 -42.80 15.82
CA LEU A 380 -6.10 -42.43 14.51
C LEU A 380 -4.62 -42.88 14.39
N LYS A 381 -4.30 -43.66 13.36
CA LYS A 381 -2.94 -44.13 13.07
C LYS A 381 -2.47 -43.54 11.75
N LYS A 382 -1.36 -42.79 11.76
CA LYS A 382 -0.74 -42.21 10.56
C LYS A 382 0.31 -43.16 9.97
N TYR A 383 0.19 -43.44 8.68
CA TYR A 383 1.19 -44.13 7.85
C TYR A 383 1.78 -43.13 6.83
N SER A 384 2.71 -43.58 5.99
CA SER A 384 3.37 -42.73 4.98
C SER A 384 2.36 -42.03 4.06
N ASP A 385 1.35 -42.78 3.61
CA ASP A 385 0.47 -42.36 2.52
C ASP A 385 -1.02 -42.35 2.90
N TYR A 386 -1.36 -42.78 4.12
CA TYR A 386 -2.76 -42.88 4.56
C TYR A 386 -2.90 -42.87 6.10
N TYR A 387 -4.15 -42.79 6.56
CA TYR A 387 -4.55 -42.89 7.95
C TYR A 387 -5.52 -44.05 8.15
N LEU A 388 -5.51 -44.66 9.34
CA LEU A 388 -6.52 -45.62 9.79
C LEU A 388 -7.22 -45.09 11.05
N LEU A 389 -8.53 -45.24 11.11
CA LEU A 389 -9.30 -45.08 12.35
C LEU A 389 -9.57 -46.46 12.94
N SER A 390 -8.99 -46.76 14.10
CA SER A 390 -9.11 -48.07 14.73
C SER A 390 -9.95 -48.04 16.00
N TYR A 391 -10.74 -49.09 16.17
CA TYR A 391 -11.38 -49.48 17.42
C TYR A 391 -10.81 -50.82 17.87
N LYS A 392 -10.03 -50.82 18.96
CA LYS A 392 -9.30 -52.03 19.40
C LYS A 392 -8.49 -52.62 18.23
N GLN A 393 -8.76 -53.87 17.84
CA GLN A 393 -8.14 -54.53 16.69
C GLN A 393 -8.79 -54.22 15.33
N PHE A 394 -9.96 -53.59 15.31
CA PHE A 394 -10.71 -53.33 14.07
C PHE A 394 -10.37 -51.95 13.48
N ASN A 395 -10.55 -51.80 12.18
CA ASN A 395 -10.36 -50.56 11.42
C ASN A 395 -11.69 -50.14 10.78
N LEU A 396 -11.98 -48.85 10.80
CA LEU A 396 -13.13 -48.27 10.11
C LEU A 396 -12.92 -48.43 8.60
N SER A 397 -13.93 -48.95 7.90
CA SER A 397 -13.99 -49.08 6.45
C SER A 397 -15.27 -48.41 5.94
N SER A 398 -15.15 -47.68 4.83
CA SER A 398 -16.27 -47.00 4.18
C SER A 398 -16.77 -47.78 2.96
N ASP A 399 -18.08 -47.74 2.70
CA ASP A 399 -18.68 -48.21 1.46
C ASP A 399 -18.92 -47.07 0.46
N GLU A 400 -19.32 -47.41 -0.77
CA GLU A 400 -19.58 -46.46 -1.86
C GLU A 400 -20.77 -45.52 -1.60
N TYR A 401 -21.60 -45.81 -0.59
CA TYR A 401 -22.77 -45.03 -0.21
C TYR A 401 -22.52 -44.16 1.04
N GLY A 402 -21.28 -44.11 1.53
CA GLY A 402 -20.90 -43.34 2.73
C GLY A 402 -21.25 -44.02 4.06
N GLY A 403 -21.66 -45.29 4.02
CA GLY A 403 -21.80 -46.16 5.18
C GLY A 403 -20.44 -46.59 5.73
N ASN A 404 -20.35 -46.79 7.04
CA ASN A 404 -19.12 -47.17 7.71
C ASN A 404 -19.32 -48.36 8.64
N ASP A 405 -18.39 -49.31 8.58
CA ASP A 405 -18.33 -50.47 9.46
C ASP A 405 -16.89 -50.74 9.93
N PHE A 406 -16.73 -51.50 11.02
CA PHE A 406 -15.43 -51.88 11.55
C PHE A 406 -15.05 -53.30 11.12
N VAL A 407 -13.90 -53.44 10.46
CA VAL A 407 -13.37 -54.70 9.90
C VAL A 407 -12.02 -55.06 10.51
N GLU A 408 -11.65 -56.34 10.56
CA GLU A 408 -10.36 -56.77 11.13
C GLU A 408 -9.18 -56.48 10.19
N ASP A 409 -9.40 -56.55 8.88
CA ASP A 409 -8.38 -56.32 7.87
C ASP A 409 -8.11 -54.82 7.61
N THR A 410 -7.17 -54.53 6.70
CA THR A 410 -6.90 -53.17 6.20
C THR A 410 -7.11 -53.09 4.69
N PRO A 411 -8.36 -53.23 4.20
CA PRO A 411 -8.67 -53.04 2.79
C PRO A 411 -8.41 -51.57 2.38
N GLU A 412 -8.36 -51.30 1.07
CA GLU A 412 -8.23 -49.91 0.56
C GLU A 412 -9.35 -49.01 1.08
N THR A 413 -10.55 -49.55 1.24
CA THR A 413 -11.73 -48.86 1.79
C THR A 413 -11.59 -48.46 3.26
N ALA A 414 -10.56 -48.97 3.96
CA ALA A 414 -10.24 -48.58 5.33
C ALA A 414 -9.13 -47.51 5.42
N LYS A 415 -8.54 -47.13 4.28
CA LYS A 415 -7.44 -46.15 4.21
C LYS A 415 -8.00 -44.76 3.89
N PHE A 416 -7.80 -43.84 4.81
CA PHE A 416 -8.25 -42.45 4.68
C PHE A 416 -7.09 -41.55 4.27
N MET A 417 -7.33 -40.62 3.37
CA MET A 417 -6.32 -39.68 2.89
C MET A 417 -6.67 -38.27 3.33
N THR A 418 -5.66 -37.40 3.42
CA THR A 418 -5.90 -35.97 3.59
C THR A 418 -6.18 -35.34 2.22
N GLN A 419 -7.04 -34.35 2.17
CA GLN A 419 -7.26 -33.57 0.96
C GLN A 419 -5.91 -33.07 0.39
N PRO A 420 -5.59 -33.32 -0.90
CA PRO A 420 -4.44 -32.70 -1.53
C PRO A 420 -4.65 -31.19 -1.57
N GLU A 421 -3.63 -30.41 -1.23
CA GLU A 421 -3.64 -28.96 -1.44
C GLU A 421 -3.86 -28.73 -2.94
N GLU A 422 -4.98 -28.09 -3.31
CA GLU A 422 -5.13 -27.56 -4.67
C GLU A 422 -3.99 -26.57 -4.88
N SER A 423 -2.97 -26.98 -5.63
CA SER A 423 -2.05 -26.05 -6.27
C SER A 423 -2.92 -25.16 -7.14
N GLU A 424 -3.01 -23.87 -6.80
CA GLU A 424 -3.51 -22.83 -7.69
C GLU A 424 -2.68 -22.87 -8.98
N GLU A 425 -3.10 -23.69 -9.94
CA GLU A 425 -2.66 -23.57 -11.33
C GLU A 425 -3.24 -22.26 -11.85
N ALA A 426 -2.31 -21.38 -12.21
CA ALA A 426 -2.58 -20.10 -12.81
C ALA A 426 -3.35 -20.25 -14.13
N GLU A 427 -4.51 -19.60 -14.21
CA GLU A 427 -5.03 -18.99 -15.44
C GLU A 427 -5.42 -17.53 -15.19
#